data_AF-A0A8J6MUC9-F1
#
_entry.id   AF-A0A8J6MUC9-F1
#
_cell.length_a   1.000
_cell.length_b   1.000
_cell.length_c   1.000
_cell.angle_alpha   90.00
_cell.angle_beta   90.00
_cell.angle_gamma   90.00
#
_symmetry.space_group_name_H-M   'P 1'
#
loop_
_entity.id
_entity.type
_entity.pdbx_description
1 polymer ?
#
loop_
_entity_poly.entity_id
_entity_poly.type
_entity_poly.pdbx_seq_one_letter_code
_entity_poly.pdbx_strand_id
1 'polypeptide(L)'
;MVSKMIRIYCRKKHHQKVLCEECQDLNDYARNRLSVCPFGEEKTACTACTIHCYKQDYRQKIKVVMRFSGPWMLLYHPMDSLRHFLRSGK
;
A
#
# COMPACT_ATOMS: atom_id res chain seq x y z
N MET A 1 0.38 2.88 6.12
CA MET A 1 0.53 1.44 5.78
C MET A 1 1.25 1.21 4.46
N VAL A 2 0.83 1.83 3.35
CA VAL A 2 1.41 1.59 2.00
C VAL A 2 2.94 1.76 1.93
N SER A 3 3.50 2.81 2.54
CA SER A 3 4.96 3.02 2.56
C SER A 3 5.75 1.87 3.19
N LYS A 4 5.21 1.21 4.23
CA LYS A 4 5.85 0.04 4.85
C LYS A 4 5.85 -1.15 3.89
N MET A 5 4.74 -1.38 3.18
CA MET A 5 4.64 -2.44 2.18
C MET A 5 5.62 -2.23 1.02
N ILE A 6 5.72 -1.00 0.50
CA ILE A 6 6.67 -0.66 -0.56
C ILE A 6 8.12 -0.91 -0.11
N ARG A 7 8.46 -0.57 1.14
CA ARG A 7 9.80 -0.83 1.68
C ARG A 7 10.10 -2.33 1.80
N ILE A 8 9.14 -3.15 2.22
CA ILE A 8 9.28 -4.62 2.26
C ILE A 8 9.48 -5.15 0.84
N TYR A 9 8.66 -4.71 -0.11
CA TYR A 9 8.76 -5.10 -1.52
C TYR A 9 10.14 -4.76 -2.09
N CYS A 10 10.61 -3.52 -1.92
CA CYS A 10 11.91 -3.08 -2.40
C CYS A 10 13.05 -3.93 -1.82
N ARG A 11 13.02 -4.15 -0.50
CA ARG A 11 14.05 -4.94 0.19
C ARG A 11 14.07 -6.41 -0.20
N LYS A 12 12.91 -7.01 -0.46
CA LYS A 12 12.78 -8.45 -0.78
C LYS A 12 12.91 -8.74 -2.27
N LYS A 13 12.43 -7.85 -3.15
CA LYS A 13 12.42 -8.05 -4.60
C LYS A 13 13.67 -7.47 -5.26
N HIS A 14 14.07 -6.27 -4.85
CA HIS A 14 15.23 -5.56 -5.42
C HIS A 14 16.48 -5.69 -4.55
N HIS A 15 16.39 -6.34 -3.37
CA HIS A 15 17.51 -6.57 -2.45
C HIS A 15 18.19 -5.27 -1.94
N GLN A 16 17.50 -4.14 -2.02
CA GLN A 16 18.04 -2.85 -1.60
C GLN A 16 17.74 -2.56 -0.12
N LYS A 17 18.70 -1.92 0.57
CA LYS A 17 18.53 -1.48 1.98
C LYS A 17 17.69 -0.19 2.07
N VAL A 18 17.73 0.63 1.02
CA VAL A 18 16.98 1.87 0.83
C VAL A 18 16.01 1.71 -0.34
N LEU A 19 14.99 2.57 -0.42
CA LEU A 19 14.07 2.54 -1.55
C LEU A 19 14.84 2.85 -2.84
N CYS A 20 14.73 1.98 -3.84
CA CYS A 20 15.18 2.33 -5.19
C CYS A 20 14.29 3.43 -5.79
N GLU A 21 14.77 4.09 -6.83
CA GLU A 21 14.07 5.20 -7.48
C GLU A 21 12.62 4.83 -7.87
N GLU A 22 12.39 3.65 -8.45
CA GLU A 22 11.04 3.20 -8.80
C GLU A 22 10.12 3.04 -7.58
N CYS A 23 10.64 2.45 -6.50
CA CYS A 23 9.87 2.26 -5.28
C CYS A 23 9.66 3.59 -4.54
N GLN A 24 10.59 4.53 -4.67
CA GLN A 24 10.47 5.86 -4.11
C GLN A 24 9.42 6.69 -4.85
N ASP A 25 9.42 6.69 -6.19
CA ASP A 25 8.38 7.31 -7.02
C ASP A 25 6.99 6.76 -6.65
N LEU A 26 6.84 5.44 -6.55
CA LEU A 26 5.58 4.81 -6.16
C LEU A 26 5.14 5.24 -4.74
N ASN A 27 6.09 5.36 -3.82
CA ASN A 27 5.83 5.77 -2.45
C ASN A 27 5.41 7.24 -2.36
N ASP A 28 6.10 8.11 -3.08
CA ASP A 28 5.82 9.55 -3.06
C ASP A 28 4.50 9.85 -3.76
N TYR A 29 4.22 9.17 -4.89
CA TYR A 29 2.91 9.19 -5.52
C TYR A 29 1.81 8.76 -4.54
N ALA A 30 2.01 7.65 -3.84
CA ALA A 30 1.04 7.17 -2.88
C ALA A 30 0.82 8.14 -1.73
N ARG A 31 1.89 8.73 -1.17
CA ARG A 31 1.81 9.70 -0.07
C ARG A 31 1.09 10.98 -0.48
N ASN A 32 1.40 11.51 -1.66
CA ASN A 32 0.72 12.69 -2.19
C ASN A 32 -0.79 12.44 -2.36
N ARG A 33 -1.18 11.29 -2.93
CA ARG A 33 -2.61 10.94 -3.04
C ARG A 33 -3.30 10.74 -1.71
N LEU A 34 -2.58 10.28 -0.69
CA LEU A 34 -3.12 10.14 0.66
C LEU A 34 -3.28 11.48 1.37
N SER A 35 -2.35 12.43 1.18
CA SER A 35 -2.42 13.74 1.82
C SER A 35 -3.58 14.59 1.32
N VAL A 36 -3.99 14.41 0.06
CA VAL A 36 -5.15 15.10 -0.53
C VAL A 36 -6.43 14.27 -0.49
N CYS A 37 -6.44 13.14 0.23
CA CYS A 37 -7.59 12.25 0.24
C CYS A 37 -8.75 12.88 1.04
N PRO A 38 -9.95 13.04 0.43
CA PRO A 38 -11.09 13.67 1.11
C PRO A 38 -11.61 12.85 2.30
N PHE A 39 -11.27 11.55 2.36
CA PHE A 39 -11.68 10.65 3.44
C PHE A 39 -10.70 10.64 4.64
N GLY A 40 -9.55 11.31 4.54
CA GLY A 40 -8.59 11.46 5.64
C GLY A 40 -8.24 10.16 6.38
N GLU A 41 -8.38 10.18 7.71
CA GLU A 41 -8.05 9.07 8.62
C GLU A 41 -9.16 8.02 8.77
N GLU A 42 -10.43 8.38 8.51
CA GLU A 42 -11.58 7.44 8.57
C GLU A 42 -11.67 6.51 7.34
N LYS A 43 -10.87 6.81 6.32
CA LYS A 43 -10.69 6.08 5.09
C LYS A 43 -10.81 4.54 5.22
N THR A 44 -11.61 3.94 4.34
CA THR A 44 -11.66 2.50 4.07
C THR A 44 -10.48 2.01 3.22
N ALA A 45 -10.36 0.70 3.02
CA ALA A 45 -9.38 0.18 2.08
C ALA A 45 -9.57 0.85 0.70
N CYS A 46 -8.48 1.24 0.02
CA CYS A 46 -8.55 1.88 -1.30
C CYS A 46 -9.32 1.05 -2.35
N THR A 47 -9.43 -0.26 -2.15
CA THR A 47 -10.23 -1.18 -2.95
C THR A 47 -11.73 -0.94 -2.84
N ALA A 48 -12.22 -0.54 -1.66
CA ALA A 48 -13.62 -0.26 -1.36
C ALA A 48 -13.96 1.24 -1.37
N CYS A 49 -13.03 2.07 -1.84
CA CYS A 49 -13.23 3.52 -1.94
C CYS A 49 -14.08 3.84 -3.18
N THR A 50 -15.06 4.72 -3.03
CA THR A 50 -15.97 5.16 -4.11
C THR A 50 -15.25 5.98 -5.16
N ILE A 51 -14.14 6.66 -4.81
CA ILE A 51 -13.38 7.51 -5.71
C ILE A 51 -12.13 6.79 -6.20
N HIS A 52 -11.95 6.72 -7.52
CA HIS A 52 -10.74 6.20 -8.14
C HIS A 52 -9.68 7.29 -8.33
N CYS A 53 -8.84 7.46 -7.31
CA CYS A 53 -7.80 8.51 -7.27
C CYS A 53 -6.41 8.07 -7.79
N TYR A 54 -6.21 6.77 -8.04
CA TYR A 54 -4.93 6.25 -8.56
C TYR A 54 -4.98 6.13 -10.08
N LYS A 55 -3.95 6.64 -10.76
CA LYS A 55 -3.71 6.35 -12.17
C LYS A 55 -3.54 4.83 -12.36
N GLN A 56 -4.01 4.33 -13.50
CA GLN A 56 -4.11 2.89 -13.76
C GLN A 56 -2.77 2.16 -13.63
N ASP A 57 -1.68 2.73 -14.13
CA ASP A 57 -0.32 2.16 -14.01
C ASP A 57 0.11 1.99 -12.55
N TYR A 58 0.02 3.06 -11.76
CA TYR A 58 0.35 3.06 -10.34
C TYR A 58 -0.53 2.11 -9.53
N ARG A 59 -1.81 1.98 -9.92
CA ARG A 59 -2.75 1.04 -9.31
C ARG A 59 -2.30 -0.40 -9.49
N GLN A 60 -1.80 -0.76 -10.68
CA GLN A 60 -1.27 -2.11 -10.93
C GLN A 60 -0.01 -2.36 -10.12
N LYS A 61 0.94 -1.40 -10.10
CA LYS A 61 2.15 -1.50 -9.28
C LYS A 61 1.85 -1.72 -7.80
N ILE A 62 0.89 -0.96 -7.24
CA ILE A 62 0.48 -1.13 -5.85
C ILE A 62 -0.24 -2.44 -5.59
N LYS A 63 -1.06 -2.95 -6.51
CA LYS A 63 -1.63 -4.30 -6.36
C LYS A 63 -0.54 -5.37 -6.25
N VAL A 64 0.51 -5.27 -7.08
CA VAL A 64 1.66 -6.19 -7.03
C VAL A 64 2.37 -6.08 -5.67
N VAL A 65 2.67 -4.85 -5.22
CA VAL A 65 3.30 -4.60 -3.91
C VAL A 65 2.42 -5.13 -2.77
N MET A 66 1.11 -4.91 -2.82
CA MET A 66 0.17 -5.38 -1.79
C MET A 66 0.08 -6.91 -1.76
N ARG A 67 -0.03 -7.56 -2.91
CA ARG A 67 -0.08 -9.04 -3.00
C ARG A 67 1.23 -9.67 -2.53
N PHE A 68 2.36 -9.07 -2.89
CA PHE A 68 3.67 -9.58 -2.49
C PHE A 68 3.96 -9.34 -1.00
N SER A 69 3.64 -8.15 -0.49
CA SER A 69 3.97 -7.74 0.88
C SER A 69 2.89 -8.09 1.90
N GLY A 70 1.68 -8.44 1.46
CA GLY A 70 0.55 -8.81 2.32
C GLY A 70 0.86 -9.94 3.32
N PRO A 71 1.42 -11.09 2.87
CA PRO A 71 1.81 -12.18 3.78
C PRO A 71 2.87 -11.74 4.81
N TRP A 72 3.76 -10.82 4.43
CA TRP A 72 4.78 -10.29 5.33
C TRP A 72 4.20 -9.27 6.31
N MET A 73 3.15 -8.55 5.93
CA MET A 73 2.52 -7.56 6.80
C MET A 73 1.74 -8.22 7.95
N LEU A 74 1.21 -9.44 7.73
CA LEU A 74 0.63 -10.31 8.77
C LEU A 74 1.66 -10.68 9.85
N LEU A 75 2.92 -10.86 9.47
CA LEU A 75 4.02 -11.21 10.39
C LEU A 75 4.51 -10.02 11.23
N TYR A 76 4.46 -8.79 10.71
CA TYR A 76 5.02 -7.59 11.39
C TYR A 76 3.95 -6.73 12.09
N HIS A 77 2.71 -6.72 11.61
CA HIS A 77 1.60 -5.95 12.19
C HIS A 77 0.30 -6.78 12.18
N PRO A 78 0.15 -7.73 13.12
CA PRO A 78 -0.97 -8.68 13.14
C PRO A 78 -2.34 -8.00 13.32
N MET A 79 -2.43 -6.94 14.14
CA MET A 79 -3.68 -6.19 14.37
C MET A 79 -4.17 -5.42 13.13
N ASP A 80 -3.26 -4.79 12.38
CA ASP A 80 -3.61 -4.06 11.14
C ASP A 80 -4.06 -5.01 10.02
N SER A 81 -3.46 -6.20 9.96
CA SER A 81 -3.85 -7.24 9.02
C SER A 81 -5.21 -7.85 9.36
N LEU A 82 -5.51 -8.06 10.65
CA LEU A 82 -6.83 -8.51 11.10
C LEU A 82 -7.93 -7.48 10.75
N ARG A 83 -7.66 -6.18 10.97
CA ARG A 83 -8.58 -5.09 10.63
C ARG A 83 -8.78 -4.96 9.12
N HIS A 84 -7.76 -5.25 8.31
CA HIS A 84 -7.86 -5.27 6.84
C HIS A 84 -8.70 -6.46 6.34
N PHE A 85 -8.52 -7.65 6.93
CA PHE A 85 -9.26 -8.85 6.55
C PHE A 85 -10.74 -8.75 6.94
N LEU A 86 -11.05 -8.27 8.15
CA LEU A 86 -12.42 -8.06 8.63
C LEU A 86 -13.18 -6.98 7.85
N ARG A 87 -12.48 -6.03 7.21
CA ARG A 87 -13.07 -4.95 6.40
C ARG A 87 -13.20 -5.31 4.91
N SER A 88 -12.55 -6.39 4.46
CA SER A 88 -12.73 -7.02 3.14
C SER A 88 -13.77 -8.16 3.16
N GLY A 89 -14.26 -8.55 4.34
CA GLY A 89 -15.33 -9.53 4.51
C GLY A 89 -16.69 -8.86 4.62
N LYS A 90 -17.24 -8.39 3.50
CA LYS A 90 -18.69 -8.31 3.29
C LYS A 90 -18.98 -8.73 1.86
#